data_AF-A0AAW5F1Q4-F1
#
_entry.id   AF-A0AAW5F1Q4-F1
#
_cell.length_a   1.000
_cell.length_b   1.000
_cell.length_c   1.000
_cell.angle_alpha   90.00
_cell.angle_beta   90.00
_cell.angle_gamma   90.00
#
_symmetry.space_group_name_H-M   'P 1'
#
loop_
_entity.id
_entity.type
_entity.pdbx_description
1 polymer ?
#
loop_
_entity_poly.entity_id
_entity_poly.type
_entity_poly.pdbx_seq_one_letter_code
_entity_poly.pdbx_strand_id
1 'polypeptide(L)'
;MNASHILDALETIDDKYIVEAKERSFINITKSSRSMKRMQTLVAVIAALLLLCGFAAYQLGWFDPWLQKPSRDPVQTVQSAIEGQAGKEYTISVRIDDIKVDEDETARVIAMYTGSELAQARGWTDEYLAEHFVVVWASYYVEYDHTKTFMDDGHTQQYFYLTQDTETGEWTISDNTSPDTSAAPNQYGTFMKH
;
A
#
# COMPACT_ATOMS: atom_id res chain seq x y z
N MET A 1 31.17 -80.31 -11.91
CA MET A 1 31.33 -78.89 -11.56
C MET A 1 30.43 -78.61 -10.37
N ASN A 2 30.96 -77.95 -9.35
CA ASN A 2 30.49 -77.99 -7.97
C ASN A 2 29.40 -76.92 -7.73
N ALA A 3 28.20 -77.35 -7.31
CA ALA A 3 27.04 -76.47 -7.11
C ALA A 3 27.22 -75.45 -5.96
N SER A 4 28.22 -75.66 -5.10
CA SER A 4 28.57 -74.75 -4.00
C SER A 4 29.12 -73.39 -4.46
N HIS A 5 29.78 -73.32 -5.62
CA HIS A 5 30.36 -72.07 -6.12
C HIS A 5 29.33 -71.09 -6.69
N ILE A 6 28.14 -71.59 -7.06
CA ILE A 6 27.06 -70.77 -7.65
C ILE A 6 26.26 -70.08 -6.54
N LEU A 7 26.09 -70.75 -5.39
CA LEU A 7 25.32 -70.21 -4.27
C LEU A 7 26.11 -69.12 -3.50
N ASP A 8 27.41 -69.33 -3.25
CA ASP A 8 28.29 -68.31 -2.65
C ASP A 8 28.36 -67.03 -3.51
N ALA A 9 28.42 -67.19 -4.84
CA ALA A 9 28.46 -66.06 -5.75
C ALA A 9 27.14 -65.27 -5.74
N LEU A 10 25.99 -65.91 -5.52
CA LEU A 10 24.69 -65.24 -5.45
C LEU A 10 24.46 -64.55 -4.09
N GLU A 11 24.88 -65.17 -2.98
CA GLU A 11 24.78 -64.58 -1.64
C GLU A 11 25.64 -63.31 -1.51
N THR A 12 26.88 -63.36 -2.04
CA THR A 12 27.79 -62.20 -2.01
C THR A 12 27.32 -61.05 -2.91
N ILE A 13 26.59 -61.37 -3.99
CA ILE A 13 25.98 -60.38 -4.88
C ILE A 13 24.86 -59.65 -4.13
N ASP A 14 23.96 -60.38 -3.47
CA ASP A 14 22.78 -59.79 -2.84
C ASP A 14 23.15 -58.82 -1.70
N ASP A 15 24.08 -59.21 -0.83
CA ASP A 15 24.52 -58.39 0.30
C ASP A 15 25.15 -57.06 -0.13
N LYS A 16 25.96 -57.07 -1.20
CA LYS A 16 26.60 -55.87 -1.72
C LYS A 16 25.57 -54.85 -2.22
N TYR A 17 24.55 -55.30 -2.94
CA TYR A 17 23.52 -54.40 -3.48
C TYR A 17 22.56 -53.89 -2.40
N ILE A 18 22.29 -54.69 -1.36
CA ILE A 18 21.47 -54.27 -0.21
C ILE A 18 22.19 -53.18 0.61
N VAL A 19 23.49 -53.34 0.87
CA VAL A 19 24.28 -52.33 1.60
C VAL A 19 24.38 -51.03 0.81
N GLU A 20 24.65 -51.10 -0.50
CA GLU A 20 24.74 -49.92 -1.35
C GLU A 20 23.38 -49.19 -1.49
N ALA A 21 22.27 -49.93 -1.59
CA ALA A 21 20.94 -49.35 -1.61
C ALA A 21 20.60 -48.64 -0.29
N LYS A 22 20.98 -49.24 0.85
CA LYS A 22 20.80 -48.66 2.18
C LYS A 22 21.60 -47.37 2.33
N GLU A 23 22.89 -47.36 2.00
CA GLU A 23 23.73 -46.15 2.06
C GLU A 23 23.22 -45.03 1.15
N ARG A 24 22.84 -45.35 -0.09
CA ARG A 24 22.21 -44.38 -1.01
C ARG A 24 20.91 -43.81 -0.44
N SER A 25 20.09 -44.63 0.21
CA SER A 25 18.85 -44.17 0.85
C SER A 25 19.11 -43.21 2.03
N PHE A 26 20.10 -43.50 2.88
CA PHE A 26 20.49 -42.61 3.99
C PHE A 26 21.09 -41.29 3.50
N ILE A 27 21.91 -41.32 2.44
CA ILE A 27 22.46 -40.10 1.82
C ILE A 27 21.32 -39.25 1.22
N ASN A 28 20.32 -39.87 0.58
CA ASN A 28 19.18 -39.17 0.04
C ASN A 28 18.27 -38.55 1.11
N ILE A 29 18.00 -39.27 2.21
CA ILE A 29 17.19 -38.76 3.33
C ILE A 29 17.89 -37.57 4.01
N THR A 30 19.20 -37.67 4.26
CA THR A 30 19.97 -36.59 4.89
C THR A 30 20.12 -35.37 3.98
N LYS A 31 20.26 -35.55 2.66
CA LYS A 31 20.28 -34.46 1.68
C LYS A 31 18.91 -33.77 1.57
N SER A 32 17.82 -34.54 1.54
CA SER A 32 16.44 -34.03 1.53
C SER A 32 16.09 -33.25 2.81
N SER A 33 16.45 -33.78 3.98
CA SER A 33 16.25 -33.09 5.27
C SER A 33 17.06 -31.79 5.35
N ARG A 34 18.31 -31.78 4.87
CA ARG A 34 19.12 -30.55 4.83
C ARG A 34 18.58 -29.52 3.84
N SER A 35 18.12 -29.92 2.66
CA SER A 35 17.53 -28.97 1.70
C SER A 35 16.20 -28.41 2.21
N MET A 36 15.39 -29.22 2.90
CA MET A 36 14.14 -28.78 3.50
C MET A 36 14.36 -27.79 4.65
N LYS A 37 15.35 -28.03 5.52
CA LYS A 37 15.74 -27.07 6.57
C LYS A 37 16.25 -25.76 5.97
N ARG A 38 17.10 -25.82 4.93
CA ARG A 38 17.58 -24.63 4.21
C ARG A 38 16.43 -23.87 3.55
N MET A 39 15.46 -24.57 2.97
CA MET A 39 14.25 -23.96 2.39
C MET A 39 13.41 -23.27 3.46
N GLN A 40 13.20 -23.89 4.62
CA GLN A 40 12.48 -23.28 5.74
C GLN A 40 13.20 -22.03 6.28
N THR A 41 14.53 -22.08 6.44
CA THR A 41 15.31 -20.91 6.85
C THR A 41 15.22 -19.79 5.82
N LEU A 42 15.27 -20.12 4.53
CA LEU A 42 15.19 -19.13 3.45
C LEU A 42 13.81 -18.47 3.38
N VAL A 43 12.73 -19.25 3.57
CA VAL A 43 11.37 -18.71 3.69
C VAL A 43 11.23 -17.80 4.91
N ALA A 44 11.77 -18.19 6.06
CA ALA A 44 11.72 -17.36 7.27
C ALA A 44 12.51 -16.04 7.11
N VAL A 45 13.67 -16.09 6.46
CA VAL A 45 14.48 -14.89 6.18
C VAL A 45 13.77 -13.98 5.18
N ILE A 46 13.16 -14.52 4.13
CA ILE A 46 12.37 -13.72 3.17
C ILE A 46 11.16 -13.11 3.87
N ALA A 47 10.43 -13.86 4.70
CA ALA A 47 9.30 -13.32 5.46
C ALA A 47 9.73 -12.19 6.40
N ALA A 48 10.88 -12.34 7.09
CA ALA A 48 11.43 -11.29 7.95
C ALA A 48 11.86 -10.05 7.15
N LEU A 49 12.50 -10.24 5.98
CA LEU A 49 12.86 -9.14 5.08
C LEU A 49 11.64 -8.44 4.49
N LEU A 50 10.58 -9.17 4.12
CA LEU A 50 9.34 -8.58 3.63
C LEU A 50 8.61 -7.81 4.73
N LEU A 51 8.60 -8.31 5.97
CA LEU A 51 8.06 -7.58 7.12
C LEU A 51 8.87 -6.32 7.44
N LEU A 52 10.21 -6.40 7.42
CA LEU A 52 11.09 -5.26 7.65
C LEU A 52 11.01 -4.22 6.51
N CYS A 53 11.04 -4.66 5.26
CA CYS A 53 10.95 -3.78 4.09
C CYS A 53 9.54 -3.19 3.92
N GLY A 54 8.48 -3.97 4.19
CA GLY A 54 7.10 -3.47 4.16
C GLY A 54 6.85 -2.43 5.25
N PHE A 55 7.33 -2.68 6.47
CA PHE A 55 7.23 -1.73 7.58
C PHE A 55 8.10 -0.48 7.36
N ALA A 56 9.31 -0.64 6.85
CA ALA A 56 10.17 0.50 6.50
C ALA A 56 9.58 1.34 5.37
N ALA A 57 9.01 0.72 4.33
CA ALA A 57 8.34 1.42 3.25
C ALA A 57 7.07 2.16 3.72
N TYR A 58 6.34 1.61 4.69
CA TYR A 58 5.19 2.27 5.33
C TYR A 58 5.63 3.48 6.17
N GLN A 59 6.66 3.33 7.01
CA GLN A 59 7.21 4.44 7.82
C GLN A 59 7.94 5.51 6.98
N LEU A 60 8.50 5.13 5.83
CA LEU A 60 9.22 6.03 4.91
C LEU A 60 8.30 6.62 3.83
N GLY A 61 6.98 6.37 3.88
CA GLY A 61 6.02 6.95 2.94
C GLY A 61 6.22 6.54 1.48
N TRP A 62 6.90 5.42 1.20
CA TRP A 62 7.18 4.98 -0.17
C TRP A 62 5.93 4.51 -0.93
N PHE A 63 4.87 4.16 -0.21
CA PHE A 63 3.56 3.80 -0.78
C PHE A 63 2.48 4.85 -0.52
N ASP A 64 2.84 5.97 0.11
CA ASP A 64 1.90 7.06 0.36
C ASP A 64 2.18 8.20 -0.63
N PRO A 65 1.28 8.47 -1.61
CA PRO A 65 1.42 9.62 -2.51
C PRO A 65 1.59 10.95 -1.75
N TRP A 66 1.11 10.98 -0.50
CA TRP A 66 1.14 12.10 0.40
C TRP A 66 2.06 11.81 1.60
N LEU A 67 2.96 12.73 1.92
CA LEU A 67 3.76 12.65 3.16
C LEU A 67 2.89 13.10 4.36
N GLN A 68 1.78 12.40 4.59
CA GLN A 68 0.81 12.71 5.64
C GLN A 68 1.25 12.21 7.01
N LYS A 69 0.71 12.85 8.05
CA LYS A 69 0.76 12.40 9.44
C LYS A 69 -0.68 12.16 9.90
N PRO A 70 -1.08 10.90 10.12
CA PRO A 70 -2.43 10.60 10.60
C PRO A 70 -2.73 11.35 11.91
N SER A 71 -3.96 11.81 12.06
CA SER A 71 -4.46 12.51 13.24
C SER A 71 -5.91 12.15 13.50
N ARG A 72 -6.38 12.32 14.74
CA ARG A 72 -7.80 12.18 15.10
C ARG A 72 -8.68 13.30 14.55
N ASP A 73 -8.08 14.32 13.97
CA ASP A 73 -8.73 15.41 13.23
C ASP A 73 -8.41 15.27 11.73
N PRO A 74 -9.40 15.03 10.86
CA PRO A 74 -9.16 14.84 9.43
C PRO A 74 -8.56 16.08 8.74
N VAL A 75 -8.85 17.28 9.26
CA VAL A 75 -8.26 18.53 8.74
C VAL A 75 -6.76 18.55 9.00
N GLN A 76 -6.31 18.11 10.18
CA GLN A 76 -4.87 18.05 10.50
C GLN A 76 -4.13 17.01 9.66
N THR A 77 -4.75 15.86 9.37
CA THR A 77 -4.18 14.87 8.45
C THR A 77 -3.93 15.51 7.08
N VAL A 78 -4.93 16.18 6.49
CA VAL A 78 -4.78 16.81 5.17
C VAL A 78 -3.83 17.99 5.20
N GLN A 79 -3.85 18.82 6.25
CA GLN A 79 -2.88 19.89 6.43
C GLN A 79 -1.45 19.34 6.40
N SER A 80 -1.17 18.28 7.17
CA SER A 80 0.15 17.67 7.21
C SER A 80 0.56 17.07 5.87
N ALA A 81 -0.39 16.53 5.10
CA ALA A 81 -0.16 15.98 3.77
C ALA A 81 0.25 17.06 2.77
N ILE A 82 -0.44 18.21 2.80
CA ILE A 82 -0.17 19.36 1.95
C ILE A 82 1.17 20.00 2.32
N GLU A 83 1.42 20.25 3.61
CA GLU A 83 2.69 20.75 4.11
C GLU A 83 3.85 19.79 3.79
N GLY A 84 3.58 18.48 3.86
CA GLY A 84 4.51 17.42 3.46
C GLY A 84 4.93 17.50 1.98
N GLN A 85 4.14 18.13 1.10
CA GLN A 85 4.55 18.36 -0.29
C GLN A 85 5.76 19.30 -0.37
N ALA A 86 5.94 20.24 0.56
CA ALA A 86 7.13 21.08 0.61
C ALA A 86 8.42 20.27 0.92
N GLY A 87 8.27 19.05 1.44
CA GLY A 87 9.39 18.11 1.62
C GLY A 87 9.84 17.42 0.33
N LYS A 88 9.10 17.57 -0.78
CA LYS A 88 9.47 16.97 -2.07
C LYS A 88 10.57 17.80 -2.74
N GLU A 89 11.57 17.13 -3.31
CA GLU A 89 12.79 17.76 -3.82
C GLU A 89 12.55 18.86 -4.89
N TYR A 90 11.44 18.77 -5.61
CA TYR A 90 11.03 19.69 -6.68
C TYR A 90 10.04 20.77 -6.24
N THR A 91 9.71 20.86 -4.95
CA THR A 91 8.79 21.87 -4.41
C THR A 91 9.58 22.89 -3.59
N ILE A 92 9.38 24.18 -3.87
CA ILE A 92 10.01 25.30 -3.15
C ILE A 92 9.20 25.63 -1.91
N SER A 93 7.89 25.83 -2.07
CA SER A 93 7.02 26.24 -0.98
C SER A 93 5.57 25.79 -1.21
N VAL A 94 4.84 25.66 -0.11
CA VAL A 94 3.41 25.39 -0.12
C VAL A 94 2.74 26.32 0.87
N ARG A 95 1.62 26.93 0.48
CA ARG A 95 0.83 27.80 1.34
C ARG A 95 -0.63 27.40 1.30
N ILE A 96 -1.16 26.96 2.43
CA ILE A 96 -2.58 26.64 2.57
C ILE A 96 -3.36 27.95 2.72
N ASP A 97 -4.34 28.15 1.84
CA ASP A 97 -5.24 29.30 1.88
C ASP A 97 -6.50 28.99 2.68
N ASP A 98 -7.09 27.79 2.49
CA ASP A 98 -8.25 27.32 3.24
C ASP A 98 -8.29 25.77 3.29
N ILE A 99 -8.89 25.22 4.34
CA ILE A 99 -9.05 23.78 4.56
C ILE A 99 -10.25 23.52 5.46
N LYS A 100 -11.14 22.63 5.03
CA LYS A 100 -12.37 22.31 5.77
C LYS A 100 -12.89 20.93 5.44
N VAL A 101 -13.60 20.33 6.38
CA VAL A 101 -14.49 19.20 6.09
C VAL A 101 -15.63 19.70 5.20
N ASP A 102 -15.89 18.98 4.11
CA ASP A 102 -16.99 19.23 3.20
C ASP A 102 -18.08 18.17 3.42
N GLU A 103 -19.06 18.51 4.26
CA GLU A 103 -20.15 17.60 4.64
C GLU A 103 -21.06 17.24 3.45
N ASP A 104 -21.28 18.18 2.53
CA ASP A 104 -22.12 17.96 1.35
C ASP A 104 -21.45 16.98 0.38
N GLU A 105 -20.15 17.17 0.13
CA GLU A 105 -19.38 16.25 -0.69
C GLU A 105 -19.19 14.89 0.01
N THR A 106 -19.03 14.89 1.33
CA THR A 106 -18.99 13.66 2.14
C THR A 106 -20.27 12.85 1.94
N ALA A 107 -21.44 13.48 2.11
CA ALA A 107 -22.73 12.82 1.92
C ALA A 107 -22.91 12.32 0.47
N ARG A 108 -22.51 13.12 -0.53
CA ARG A 108 -22.58 12.74 -1.95
C ARG A 108 -21.74 11.50 -2.25
N VAL A 109 -20.53 11.43 -1.70
CA VAL A 109 -19.56 10.36 -1.97
C VAL A 109 -19.93 9.09 -1.22
N ILE A 110 -20.40 9.20 0.03
CA ILE A 110 -20.98 8.06 0.75
C ILE A 110 -22.11 7.45 -0.07
N ALA A 111 -23.07 8.25 -0.54
CA ALA A 111 -24.19 7.77 -1.35
C ALA A 111 -23.75 7.09 -2.66
N MET A 112 -22.63 7.52 -3.25
CA MET A 112 -22.04 6.89 -4.43
C MET A 112 -21.40 5.53 -4.12
N TYR A 113 -20.81 5.37 -2.93
CA TYR A 113 -20.14 4.13 -2.52
C TYR A 113 -21.06 3.11 -1.85
N THR A 114 -22.14 3.55 -1.20
CA THR A 114 -23.13 2.68 -0.53
C THR A 114 -23.63 1.59 -1.48
N GLY A 115 -23.49 0.32 -1.07
CA GLY A 115 -23.87 -0.84 -1.87
C GLY A 115 -23.05 -1.08 -3.16
N SER A 116 -22.00 -0.31 -3.44
CA SER A 116 -21.17 -0.46 -4.64
C SER A 116 -20.21 -1.65 -4.55
N GLU A 117 -19.90 -2.28 -5.69
CA GLU A 117 -18.89 -3.35 -5.76
C GLU A 117 -17.50 -2.86 -5.34
N LEU A 118 -17.18 -1.59 -5.60
CA LEU A 118 -15.90 -0.99 -5.24
C LEU A 118 -15.74 -0.82 -3.73
N ALA A 119 -16.80 -0.41 -3.02
CA ALA A 119 -16.81 -0.35 -1.56
C ALA A 119 -16.64 -1.76 -0.97
N GLN A 120 -17.37 -2.75 -1.51
CA GLN A 120 -17.24 -4.15 -1.08
C GLN A 120 -15.82 -4.71 -1.30
N ALA A 121 -15.22 -4.43 -2.45
CA ALA A 121 -13.85 -4.85 -2.76
C ALA A 121 -12.80 -4.20 -1.81
N ARG A 122 -13.09 -3.01 -1.30
CA ARG A 122 -12.27 -2.31 -0.29
C ARG A 122 -12.62 -2.70 1.15
N GLY A 123 -13.63 -3.54 1.36
CA GLY A 123 -14.11 -3.93 2.69
C GLY A 123 -14.87 -2.83 3.43
N TRP A 124 -15.31 -1.78 2.73
CA TRP A 124 -16.10 -0.70 3.30
C TRP A 124 -17.57 -1.10 3.32
N THR A 125 -18.11 -1.35 4.52
CA THR A 125 -19.56 -1.55 4.71
C THR A 125 -20.29 -0.22 4.68
N ASP A 126 -21.60 -0.25 4.48
CA ASP A 126 -22.42 0.96 4.50
C ASP A 126 -22.34 1.67 5.87
N GLU A 127 -22.28 0.90 6.96
CA GLU A 127 -22.07 1.43 8.32
C GLU A 127 -20.67 2.06 8.47
N TYR A 128 -19.64 1.39 7.96
CA TYR A 128 -18.28 1.93 8.00
C TYR A 128 -18.19 3.26 7.24
N LEU A 129 -18.81 3.36 6.06
CA LEU A 129 -18.85 4.61 5.30
C LEU A 129 -19.62 5.71 6.04
N ALA A 130 -20.71 5.38 6.73
CA ALA A 130 -21.50 6.36 7.46
C ALA A 130 -20.76 6.97 8.67
N GLU A 131 -19.87 6.21 9.31
CA GLU A 131 -19.21 6.62 10.57
C GLU A 131 -17.73 6.97 10.42
N HIS A 132 -17.06 6.42 9.40
CA HIS A 132 -15.59 6.43 9.28
C HIS A 132 -15.10 6.91 7.91
N PHE A 133 -15.92 7.67 7.18
CA PHE A 133 -15.54 8.31 5.93
C PHE A 133 -15.82 9.81 5.98
N VAL A 134 -14.87 10.61 5.48
CA VAL A 134 -15.05 12.06 5.37
C VAL A 134 -14.32 12.60 4.15
N VAL A 135 -14.83 13.68 3.59
CA VAL A 135 -14.16 14.45 2.55
C VAL A 135 -13.70 15.78 3.12
N VAL A 136 -12.43 16.08 2.91
CA VAL A 136 -11.83 17.38 3.24
C VAL A 136 -11.51 18.10 1.94
N TRP A 137 -11.99 19.33 1.82
CA TRP A 137 -11.61 20.23 0.75
C TRP A 137 -10.49 21.15 1.21
N ALA A 138 -9.51 21.40 0.34
CA ALA A 138 -8.48 22.39 0.59
C ALA A 138 -8.22 23.26 -0.65
N SER A 139 -7.84 24.51 -0.41
CA SER A 139 -7.30 25.45 -1.37
C SER A 139 -5.91 25.86 -0.94
N TYR A 140 -4.93 25.73 -1.82
CA TYR A 140 -3.54 26.03 -1.49
C TYR A 140 -2.74 26.44 -2.74
N TYR A 141 -1.65 27.15 -2.51
CA TYR A 141 -0.67 27.53 -3.52
C TYR A 141 0.56 26.65 -3.43
N VAL A 142 1.11 26.23 -4.57
CA VAL A 142 2.39 25.53 -4.65
C VAL A 142 3.34 26.28 -5.56
N GLU A 143 4.57 26.44 -5.08
CA GLU A 143 5.70 26.94 -5.85
C GLU A 143 6.70 25.81 -6.09
N TYR A 144 7.11 25.61 -7.34
CA TYR A 144 7.97 24.53 -7.78
C TYR A 144 9.34 25.04 -8.20
N ASP A 145 10.33 24.15 -8.07
CA ASP A 145 11.66 24.39 -8.63
C ASP A 145 11.65 24.04 -10.12
N HIS A 146 11.50 25.06 -10.95
CA HIS A 146 11.48 24.96 -12.42
C HIS A 146 12.80 24.45 -13.04
N THR A 147 13.86 24.28 -12.24
CA THR A 147 15.08 23.57 -12.69
C THR A 147 14.95 22.05 -12.57
N LYS A 148 13.98 21.56 -11.79
CA LYS A 148 13.76 20.14 -11.48
C LYS A 148 12.46 19.59 -12.05
N THR A 149 11.47 20.45 -12.31
CA THR A 149 10.18 20.04 -12.87
C THR A 149 9.68 21.05 -13.91
N PHE A 150 8.76 20.60 -14.77
CA PHE A 150 8.04 21.43 -15.74
C PHE A 150 6.63 21.81 -15.25
N MET A 151 6.32 21.55 -13.98
CA MET A 151 5.03 21.90 -13.39
C MET A 151 4.96 23.40 -13.15
N ASP A 152 3.87 24.03 -13.58
CA ASP A 152 3.64 25.45 -13.30
C ASP A 152 3.30 25.66 -11.82
N ASP A 153 3.75 26.79 -11.27
CA ASP A 153 3.29 27.27 -9.99
C ASP A 153 1.80 27.61 -10.07
N GLY A 154 1.09 27.49 -8.95
CA GLY A 154 -0.29 27.91 -8.97
C GLY A 154 -1.11 27.58 -7.75
N HIS A 155 -2.31 28.16 -7.76
CA HIS A 155 -3.37 27.78 -6.85
C HIS A 155 -4.02 26.50 -7.35
N THR A 156 -4.20 25.58 -6.42
CA THR A 156 -4.96 24.37 -6.63
C THR A 156 -6.01 24.25 -5.55
N GLN A 157 -7.11 23.62 -5.92
CA GLN A 157 -8.14 23.17 -5.00
C GLN A 157 -8.19 21.66 -5.13
N GLN A 158 -8.42 20.93 -4.05
CA GLN A 158 -8.51 19.48 -4.09
C GLN A 158 -9.48 18.97 -3.03
N TYR A 159 -10.15 17.88 -3.35
CA TYR A 159 -10.87 17.05 -2.38
C TYR A 159 -9.98 15.88 -1.99
N PHE A 160 -9.91 15.63 -0.69
CA PHE A 160 -9.20 14.51 -0.07
C PHE A 160 -10.25 13.61 0.56
N TYR A 161 -10.21 12.32 0.22
CA TYR A 161 -11.11 11.30 0.74
C TYR A 161 -10.39 10.57 1.87
N LEU A 162 -10.92 10.65 3.09
CA LEU A 162 -10.29 10.08 4.26
C LEU A 162 -11.13 8.97 4.86
N THR A 163 -10.42 7.96 5.36
CA THR A 163 -10.99 6.87 6.14
C THR A 163 -10.39 6.85 7.53
N GLN A 164 -11.21 6.53 8.52
CA GLN A 164 -10.76 6.42 9.91
C GLN A 164 -10.32 4.98 10.23
N ASP A 165 -9.16 4.85 10.86
CA ASP A 165 -8.78 3.63 11.54
C ASP A 165 -9.63 3.48 12.81
N THR A 166 -10.38 2.39 12.92
CA THR A 166 -11.31 2.17 14.04
C THR A 166 -10.62 1.81 15.36
N GLU A 167 -9.35 1.39 15.32
CA GLU A 167 -8.56 1.06 16.51
C GLU A 167 -7.91 2.31 17.10
N THR A 168 -7.31 3.16 16.26
CA THR A 168 -6.58 4.37 16.71
C THR A 168 -7.46 5.62 16.73
N GLY A 169 -8.50 5.64 15.90
CA GLY A 169 -9.35 6.81 15.63
C GLY A 169 -8.68 7.85 14.71
N GLU A 170 -7.54 7.51 14.10
CA GLU A 170 -6.80 8.41 13.22
C GLU A 170 -7.32 8.34 11.79
N TRP A 171 -7.33 9.50 11.12
CA TRP A 171 -7.74 9.65 9.74
C TRP A 171 -6.55 9.57 8.82
N THR A 172 -6.74 8.88 7.69
CA THR A 172 -5.74 8.73 6.62
C THR A 172 -6.36 9.03 5.28
N ILE A 173 -5.60 9.69 4.39
CA ILE A 173 -6.00 9.94 3.01
C ILE A 173 -5.99 8.62 2.25
N SER A 174 -7.16 8.21 1.79
CA SER A 174 -7.35 7.04 0.93
C SER A 174 -7.23 7.38 -0.55
N ASP A 175 -7.67 8.58 -0.94
CA ASP A 175 -7.66 9.05 -2.32
C ASP A 175 -7.76 10.59 -2.36
N ASN A 176 -7.51 11.20 -3.51
CA ASN A 176 -7.74 12.62 -3.72
C ASN A 176 -8.10 12.92 -5.18
N THR A 177 -8.88 13.99 -5.39
CA THR A 177 -9.16 14.50 -6.74
C THR A 177 -9.00 16.00 -6.78
N SER A 178 -8.54 16.52 -7.92
CA SER A 178 -8.72 17.93 -8.23
C SER A 178 -10.19 18.14 -8.65
N PRO A 179 -10.83 19.26 -8.29
CA PRO A 179 -12.17 19.56 -8.74
C PRO A 179 -12.16 19.64 -10.25
N ASP A 180 -13.09 18.91 -10.88
CA ASP A 180 -13.37 19.07 -12.29
C ASP A 180 -13.70 20.55 -12.54
N THR A 181 -12.87 21.23 -13.32
CA THR A 181 -13.10 22.61 -13.77
C THR A 181 -14.39 22.76 -14.60
N SER A 182 -15.10 21.66 -14.87
CA SER A 182 -16.40 21.60 -15.52
C SER A 182 -17.59 21.99 -14.63
N ALA A 183 -17.39 22.14 -13.31
CA ALA A 183 -18.47 22.43 -12.35
C ALA A 183 -18.47 23.86 -11.78
N ALA A 184 -17.69 24.79 -12.34
CA ALA A 184 -17.81 26.20 -11.98
C ALA A 184 -19.09 26.79 -12.61
N PRO A 185 -20.10 27.26 -11.85
CA PRO A 185 -21.16 28.06 -12.43
C PRO A 185 -20.56 29.38 -12.91
N ASN A 186 -20.64 29.64 -14.22
CA ASN A 186 -20.32 30.92 -14.84
C ASN A 186 -21.10 32.06 -14.14
N GLN A 187 -20.50 32.67 -13.12
CA GLN A 187 -21.05 33.81 -12.37
C GLN A 187 -20.40 35.14 -12.79
N TYR A 188 -19.97 35.26 -14.05
CA TYR A 188 -19.65 36.56 -14.65
C TYR A 188 -20.51 36.79 -15.88
N GLY A 189 -21.73 37.27 -15.61
CA GLY A 189 -22.70 37.56 -16.65
C GLY A 189 -23.85 38.42 -16.13
N THR A 190 -23.58 39.63 -15.66
CA THR A 190 -24.59 40.70 -15.71
C THR A 190 -23.92 42.05 -15.93
N PHE A 191 -23.88 42.43 -17.21
CA PHE A 191 -23.81 43.82 -17.65
C PHE A 191 -24.96 44.61 -17.02
N MET A 192 -24.66 45.61 -16.19
CA MET A 192 -25.60 46.69 -15.93
C MET A 192 -25.31 47.84 -16.89
N LYS A 193 -26.29 48.06 -17.79
CA LYS A 193 -26.48 49.29 -18.55
C LYS A 193 -26.80 50.43 -17.57
N HIS A 194 -26.13 51.57 -17.74
CA HIS A 194 -26.76 52.88 -17.66
C HIS A 194 -26.17 53.77 -18.75
#